data_AF-A0A928KMT8-F1
#
_entry.id   AF-A0A928KMT8-F1
#
_cell.length_a   1.000
_cell.length_b   1.000
_cell.length_c   1.000
_cell.angle_alpha   90.00
_cell.angle_beta   90.00
_cell.angle_gamma   90.00
#
_symmetry.space_group_name_H-M   'P 1'
#
loop_
_entity.id
_entity.type
_entity.pdbx_description
1 polymer ?
#
loop_
_entity_poly.entity_id
_entity_poly.type
_entity_poly.pdbx_seq_one_letter_code
_entity_poly.pdbx_strand_id
1 'polypeptide(L)'
;MRRGELLNLNRELYEKAEKYKAMYEELKAENAELSKKVELLWNDNKALSEKQNATEPLKELEKKVINQAKFTEEEKYGASAIGKIVVKATAYCNKLTSSNDGYDPKELVNLILGRTEVAKAEILRIVNSDLEAERKSELIDNCKKSAEDYFESVMAQKE
;
A
#
# COMPACT_ATOMS: atom_id res chain seq x y z
N MET A 1 -58.15 -8.86 -65.27
CA MET A 1 -58.80 -8.57 -63.97
C MET A 1 -60.09 -7.82 -64.23
N ARG A 2 -61.19 -8.24 -63.61
CA ARG A 2 -62.48 -7.54 -63.71
C ARG A 2 -62.44 -6.31 -62.81
N ARG A 3 -63.17 -5.24 -63.17
CA ARG A 3 -63.21 -3.96 -62.44
C ARG A 3 -63.45 -4.11 -60.92
N GLY A 4 -64.25 -5.09 -60.50
CA GLY A 4 -64.50 -5.36 -59.07
C GLY A 4 -63.28 -5.90 -58.31
N GLU A 5 -62.45 -6.73 -58.94
CA GLU A 5 -61.23 -7.27 -58.34
C GLU A 5 -60.18 -6.17 -58.12
N LEU A 6 -60.08 -5.22 -59.05
CA LEU A 6 -59.21 -4.04 -58.95
C LEU A 6 -59.65 -3.09 -57.82
N LEU A 7 -60.95 -2.94 -57.61
CA LEU A 7 -61.48 -2.11 -56.52
C LEU A 7 -61.21 -2.75 -55.15
N ASN A 8 -61.38 -4.06 -55.02
CA ASN A 8 -61.04 -4.79 -53.80
C ASN A 8 -59.55 -4.75 -53.50
N LEU A 9 -58.70 -4.96 -54.51
CA LEU A 9 -57.24 -4.86 -54.37
C LEU A 9 -56.81 -3.46 -53.94
N ASN A 10 -57.38 -2.41 -54.54
CA ASN A 10 -57.10 -1.03 -54.12
C ASN A 10 -57.50 -0.79 -52.66
N ARG A 11 -58.68 -1.27 -52.24
CA ARG A 11 -59.12 -1.16 -50.84
C ARG A 11 -58.14 -1.83 -49.88
N GLU A 12 -57.72 -3.06 -50.18
CA GLU A 12 -56.75 -3.79 -49.36
C GLU A 12 -55.39 -3.09 -49.31
N LEU A 13 -54.95 -2.49 -50.41
CA LEU A 13 -53.71 -1.71 -50.46
C LEU A 13 -53.80 -0.44 -49.61
N TYR A 14 -54.93 0.28 -49.63
CA TYR A 14 -55.15 1.43 -48.76
C TYR A 14 -55.18 1.04 -47.29
N GLU A 15 -55.89 -0.03 -46.93
CA GLU A 15 -55.93 -0.53 -45.55
C GLU A 15 -54.54 -0.96 -45.05
N LYS A 16 -53.72 -1.58 -45.91
CA LYS A 16 -52.31 -1.89 -45.58
C LYS A 16 -51.46 -0.64 -45.46
N ALA A 17 -51.63 0.34 -46.33
CA ALA A 17 -50.88 1.60 -46.29
C ALA A 17 -51.17 2.39 -45.00
N GLU A 18 -52.43 2.44 -44.56
CA GLU A 18 -52.80 3.07 -43.29
C GLU A 18 -52.19 2.35 -42.09
N LYS A 19 -52.22 1.01 -42.07
CA LYS A 19 -51.58 0.21 -41.01
C LYS A 19 -50.08 0.44 -40.94
N TYR A 20 -49.39 0.42 -42.07
CA TYR A 20 -47.93 0.68 -42.09
C TYR A 20 -47.59 2.11 -41.69
N LYS A 21 -48.45 3.08 -42.04
CA LYS A 21 -48.27 4.48 -41.61
C LYS A 21 -48.41 4.63 -40.09
N ALA A 22 -49.42 3.98 -39.49
CA ALA A 22 -49.58 3.97 -38.04
C ALA A 22 -48.37 3.34 -37.33
N MET A 23 -47.92 2.18 -37.81
CA MET A 23 -46.74 1.49 -37.28
C MET A 23 -45.46 2.32 -37.42
N TYR A 24 -45.31 3.06 -38.54
CA TYR A 24 -44.17 3.96 -38.73
C TYR A 24 -44.14 5.11 -37.72
N GLU A 25 -45.29 5.73 -37.44
CA GLU A 25 -45.37 6.81 -36.44
C GLU A 25 -45.11 6.29 -35.02
N GLU A 26 -45.58 5.08 -34.69
CA GLU A 26 -45.26 4.42 -33.41
C GLU A 26 -43.76 4.16 -33.26
N LEU A 27 -43.11 3.53 -34.25
CA LEU A 27 -41.67 3.30 -34.22
C LEU A 27 -40.87 4.61 -34.13
N LYS A 28 -41.34 5.66 -34.80
CA LYS A 28 -40.70 6.97 -34.76
C LYS A 28 -40.79 7.61 -33.37
N ALA A 29 -41.93 7.46 -32.69
CA ALA A 29 -42.10 7.91 -31.32
C ALA A 29 -41.20 7.13 -30.35
N GLU A 30 -41.15 5.80 -30.48
CA GLU A 30 -40.29 4.94 -29.66
C GLU A 30 -38.81 5.27 -29.85
N ASN A 31 -38.38 5.49 -31.09
CA ASN A 31 -36.99 5.83 -31.39
C ASN A 31 -36.59 7.21 -30.79
N ALA A 32 -37.52 8.16 -30.76
CA ALA A 32 -37.29 9.46 -30.13
C ALA A 32 -37.18 9.34 -28.60
N GLU A 33 -37.96 8.46 -27.97
CA GLU A 33 -37.89 8.19 -26.53
C GLU A 33 -36.58 7.47 -26.15
N LEU A 34 -36.20 6.45 -26.91
CA LEU A 34 -34.93 5.74 -26.73
C LEU A 34 -33.73 6.67 -26.89
N SER A 35 -33.76 7.57 -27.88
CA SER A 35 -32.70 8.56 -28.09
C SER A 35 -32.52 9.47 -26.87
N LYS A 36 -33.62 9.96 -26.28
CA LYS A 36 -33.58 10.74 -25.03
C LYS A 36 -33.01 9.94 -23.86
N LYS A 37 -33.39 8.66 -23.75
CA LYS A 37 -32.91 7.78 -22.68
C LYS A 37 -31.40 7.51 -22.79
N VAL A 38 -30.88 7.32 -24.00
CA VAL A 38 -29.44 7.17 -24.26
C VAL A 38 -28.69 8.43 -23.84
N GLU A 39 -29.20 9.62 -24.18
CA GLU A 39 -28.57 10.90 -23.81
C GLU A 39 -28.53 11.09 -22.28
N LEU A 40 -29.62 10.77 -21.58
CA LEU A 40 -29.66 10.81 -20.10
C LEU A 40 -28.65 9.85 -19.47
N LEU A 41 -28.63 8.59 -19.92
CA LEU A 41 -27.68 7.59 -19.41
C LEU A 41 -26.22 7.96 -19.70
N TRP A 42 -25.94 8.61 -20.83
CA TRP A 42 -24.61 9.09 -21.15
C TRP A 42 -24.17 10.21 -20.20
N ASN A 43 -25.05 11.17 -19.93
CA ASN A 43 -24.78 12.25 -18.97
C ASN A 43 -24.61 11.72 -17.54
N ASP A 44 -25.43 10.76 -17.11
CA ASP A 44 -25.31 10.12 -15.80
C ASP A 44 -23.99 9.35 -15.68
N ASN A 45 -23.58 8.59 -16.70
CA ASN A 45 -22.29 7.91 -16.73
C ASN A 45 -21.11 8.88 -16.67
N LYS A 46 -21.21 10.02 -17.36
CA LYS A 46 -20.17 11.06 -17.33
C LYS A 46 -20.05 11.65 -15.92
N ALA A 47 -21.16 12.00 -15.29
CA ALA A 47 -21.18 12.52 -13.91
C ALA A 47 -20.66 11.49 -12.89
N LEU A 48 -20.96 10.20 -13.07
CA LEU A 48 -20.44 9.12 -12.23
C LEU A 48 -18.94 8.90 -12.44
N SER A 49 -18.45 8.97 -13.67
CA SER A 49 -17.02 8.87 -13.98
C SER A 49 -16.22 10.02 -13.36
N GLU A 50 -16.73 11.24 -13.42
CA GLU A 50 -16.12 12.41 -12.76
C GLU A 50 -16.06 12.25 -11.24
N LYS A 51 -17.10 11.68 -10.62
CA LYS A 51 -17.09 11.33 -9.18
C LYS A 51 -16.12 10.18 -8.85
N GLN A 52 -15.93 9.23 -9.76
CA GLN A 52 -15.02 8.11 -9.57
C GLN A 52 -13.55 8.55 -9.65
N ASN A 53 -13.21 9.54 -10.46
CA ASN A 53 -11.86 10.11 -10.53
C ASN A 53 -11.41 10.81 -9.22
N ALA A 54 -12.31 11.08 -8.28
CA ALA A 54 -11.95 11.46 -6.91
C ALA A 54 -11.20 10.36 -6.14
N THR A 55 -11.05 9.15 -6.70
CA THR A 55 -10.24 8.04 -6.15
C THR A 55 -8.80 7.98 -6.67
N GLU A 56 -8.43 8.73 -7.72
CA GLU A 56 -7.02 8.87 -8.13
C GLU A 56 -6.12 9.45 -7.04
N PRO A 57 -6.53 10.48 -6.27
CA PRO A 57 -5.74 11.01 -5.17
C PRO A 57 -5.40 9.96 -4.11
N LEU A 58 -6.32 9.02 -3.84
CA LEU A 58 -6.11 7.92 -2.89
C LEU A 58 -5.11 6.88 -3.43
N LYS A 59 -5.20 6.51 -4.71
CA LYS A 59 -4.25 5.60 -5.35
C LYS A 59 -2.85 6.21 -5.48
N GLU A 60 -2.75 7.52 -5.70
CA GLU A 60 -1.47 8.23 -5.64
C GLU A 60 -0.92 8.29 -4.22
N LEU A 61 -1.76 8.48 -3.21
CA LEU A 61 -1.37 8.43 -1.80
C LEU A 61 -0.86 7.04 -1.43
N GLU A 62 -1.56 5.97 -1.82
CA GLU A 62 -1.15 4.58 -1.60
C GLU A 62 0.20 4.29 -2.26
N LYS A 63 0.41 4.73 -3.51
CA LYS A 63 1.72 4.61 -4.19
C LYS A 63 2.83 5.36 -3.46
N LYS A 64 2.54 6.56 -2.93
CA LYS A 64 3.53 7.34 -2.12
C LYS A 64 3.87 6.64 -0.82
N VAL A 65 2.88 6.09 -0.11
CA VAL A 65 3.07 5.33 1.14
C VAL A 65 3.86 4.04 0.88
N ILE A 66 3.56 3.30 -0.18
CA ILE A 66 4.30 2.07 -0.55
C ILE A 66 5.75 2.38 -0.93
N ASN A 67 6.01 3.50 -1.61
CA ASN A 67 7.37 3.89 -1.95
C ASN A 67 8.17 4.46 -0.76
N GLN A 68 7.51 5.08 0.23
CA GLN A 68 8.15 5.46 1.50
C GLN A 68 8.49 4.25 2.39
N ALA A 69 7.83 3.11 2.20
CA ALA A 69 8.11 1.86 2.92
C ALA A 69 9.18 0.97 2.25
N LYS A 70 9.75 1.38 1.11
CA LYS A 70 10.88 0.66 0.50
C LYS A 70 12.15 1.02 1.25
N PHE A 71 12.41 0.29 2.33
CA PHE A 71 13.69 0.35 3.01
C PHE A 71 14.82 0.04 2.03
N THR A 72 15.87 0.85 2.03
CA THR A 72 17.10 0.53 1.31
C THR A 72 17.76 -0.71 1.92
N GLU A 73 18.64 -1.38 1.17
CA GLU A 73 19.33 -2.56 1.70
C GLU A 73 20.21 -2.22 2.91
N GLU A 74 20.76 -1.00 2.96
CA GLU A 74 21.51 -0.47 4.09
C GLU A 74 20.62 -0.27 5.32
N GLU A 75 19.40 0.24 5.14
CA GLU A 75 18.42 0.40 6.22
C GLU A 75 17.98 -0.95 6.79
N LYS A 76 17.73 -1.94 5.92
CA LYS A 76 17.43 -3.32 6.35
C LYS A 76 18.59 -3.93 7.12
N TYR A 77 19.82 -3.73 6.63
CA TYR A 77 21.02 -4.23 7.27
C TYR A 77 21.24 -3.59 8.65
N GLY A 78 21.11 -2.26 8.75
CA GLY A 78 21.19 -1.53 10.02
C GLY A 78 20.12 -1.96 11.02
N ALA A 79 18.87 -2.13 10.57
CA ALA A 79 17.78 -2.64 11.42
C ALA A 79 18.07 -4.07 11.93
N SER A 80 18.59 -4.94 11.07
CA SER A 80 19.00 -6.31 11.44
C SER A 80 20.13 -6.31 12.48
N ALA A 81 21.13 -5.44 12.31
CA ALA A 81 22.22 -5.29 13.27
C ALA A 81 21.73 -4.80 14.64
N ILE A 82 20.85 -3.80 14.67
CA ILE A 82 20.19 -3.31 15.89
C ILE A 82 19.43 -4.45 16.57
N GLY A 83 18.63 -5.22 15.82
CA GLY A 83 17.90 -6.36 16.36
C GLY A 83 18.81 -7.38 17.05
N LYS A 84 19.94 -7.72 16.43
CA LYS A 84 20.93 -8.65 17.01
C LYS A 84 21.53 -8.12 18.31
N ILE A 85 21.89 -6.83 18.37
CA ILE A 85 22.45 -6.20 19.57
C ILE A 85 21.42 -6.24 20.71
N VAL A 86 20.16 -5.88 20.45
CA VAL A 86 19.09 -5.86 21.46
C VAL A 86 18.82 -7.26 22.02
N VAL A 87 18.76 -8.27 21.15
CA VAL A 87 18.56 -9.65 21.57
C VAL A 87 19.72 -10.12 22.46
N LYS A 88 20.96 -9.83 22.07
CA LYS A 88 22.14 -10.15 22.90
C LYS A 88 22.13 -9.42 24.23
N ALA A 89 21.90 -8.10 24.23
CA ALA A 89 21.80 -7.30 25.45
C ALA A 89 20.77 -7.88 26.41
N THR A 90 19.59 -8.25 25.90
CA THR A 90 18.53 -8.90 26.69
C THR A 90 19.00 -10.21 27.30
N ALA A 91 19.71 -11.04 26.53
CA ALA A 91 20.26 -12.30 27.03
C ALA A 91 21.27 -12.09 28.18
N TYR A 92 22.11 -11.06 28.10
CA TYR A 92 23.04 -10.71 29.18
C TYR A 92 22.31 -10.14 30.41
N CYS A 93 21.34 -9.24 30.23
CA CYS A 93 20.52 -8.74 31.33
C CYS A 93 19.77 -9.87 32.06
N ASN A 94 19.24 -10.85 31.32
CA ASN A 94 18.60 -12.03 31.90
C ASN A 94 19.59 -12.88 32.71
N LYS A 95 20.84 -13.04 32.24
CA LYS A 95 21.89 -13.75 33.00
C LYS A 95 22.26 -13.02 34.30
N LEU A 96 22.38 -11.70 34.26
CA LEU A 96 22.66 -10.88 35.44
C LEU A 96 21.55 -10.99 36.49
N THR A 97 20.30 -10.87 36.06
CA THR A 97 19.13 -10.89 36.94
C THR A 97 18.77 -12.29 37.48
N SER A 98 19.16 -13.35 36.78
CA SER A 98 18.95 -14.74 37.24
C SER A 98 19.97 -15.20 38.29
N SER A 99 21.01 -14.41 38.53
CA SER A 99 22.07 -14.74 39.49
C SER A 99 21.65 -14.38 40.91
N ASN A 100 21.45 -15.37 41.77
CA ASN A 100 20.91 -15.19 43.12
C ASN A 100 22.00 -14.87 44.17
N ASP A 101 23.10 -14.25 43.75
CA ASP A 101 24.35 -14.14 44.52
C ASP A 101 24.39 -12.92 45.47
N GLY A 102 23.25 -12.32 45.79
CA GLY A 102 23.17 -11.16 46.71
C GLY A 102 23.70 -9.84 46.15
N TYR A 103 24.13 -9.82 44.88
CA TYR A 103 24.50 -8.62 44.12
C TYR A 103 23.25 -7.94 43.54
N ASP A 104 23.13 -6.61 43.63
CA ASP A 104 22.08 -5.88 42.91
C ASP A 104 22.52 -5.70 41.44
N PRO A 105 21.92 -6.44 40.48
CA PRO A 105 22.34 -6.41 39.08
C PRO A 105 21.97 -5.09 38.38
N LYS A 106 21.24 -4.19 39.04
CA LYS A 106 20.67 -2.98 38.45
C LYS A 106 21.70 -2.09 37.78
N GLU A 107 22.88 -1.91 38.37
CA GLU A 107 23.94 -1.09 37.78
C GLU A 107 24.49 -1.70 36.49
N LEU A 108 24.83 -2.99 36.51
CA LEU A 108 25.35 -3.70 35.33
C LEU A 108 24.30 -3.78 34.21
N VAL A 109 23.03 -4.01 34.57
CA VAL A 109 21.91 -3.97 33.62
C VAL A 109 21.82 -2.58 32.98
N ASN A 110 21.92 -1.51 33.75
CA ASN A 110 21.88 -0.15 33.23
C ASN A 110 23.06 0.15 32.30
N LEU A 111 24.26 -0.38 32.57
CA LEU A 111 25.42 -0.26 31.67
C LEU A 111 25.17 -0.94 30.33
N ILE A 112 24.62 -2.15 30.34
CA ILE A 112 24.26 -2.89 29.11
C ILE A 112 23.20 -2.14 28.32
N LEU A 113 22.13 -1.68 28.96
CA LEU A 113 21.07 -0.92 28.30
C LEU A 113 21.61 0.41 27.75
N GLY A 114 22.45 1.12 28.51
CA GLY A 114 23.10 2.34 28.07
C GLY A 114 23.95 2.13 26.81
N ARG A 115 24.82 1.11 26.79
CA ARG A 115 25.62 0.79 25.59
C ARG A 115 24.75 0.37 24.41
N THR A 116 23.64 -0.34 24.67
CA THR A 116 22.68 -0.73 23.63
C THR A 116 22.08 0.50 22.94
N GLU A 117 21.64 1.50 23.69
CA GLU A 117 21.08 2.73 23.11
C GLU A 117 22.11 3.55 22.33
N VAL A 118 23.35 3.63 22.83
CA VAL A 118 24.45 4.28 22.09
C VAL A 118 24.70 3.56 20.76
N ALA A 119 24.80 2.23 20.77
CA ALA A 119 25.05 1.46 19.56
C ALA A 119 23.91 1.60 18.52
N LYS A 120 22.64 1.66 18.97
CA LYS A 120 21.50 1.94 18.09
C LYS A 120 21.65 3.30 17.41
N ALA A 121 21.94 4.34 18.17
CA ALA A 121 22.12 5.69 17.65
C ALA A 121 23.29 5.77 16.65
N GLU A 122 24.41 5.09 16.96
CA GLU A 122 25.57 4.99 16.07
C GLU A 122 25.22 4.31 14.75
N ILE A 123 24.52 3.17 14.79
CA ILE A 123 24.09 2.45 13.58
C ILE A 123 23.15 3.31 12.74
N LEU A 124 22.16 3.96 13.35
CA LEU A 124 21.25 4.86 12.64
C LEU A 124 22.00 6.03 11.99
N ARG A 125 23.01 6.58 12.67
CA ARG A 125 23.86 7.63 12.09
C ARG A 125 24.67 7.13 10.89
N ILE A 126 25.19 5.90 10.95
CA ILE A 126 25.96 5.30 9.85
C ILE A 126 25.04 5.05 8.64
N VAL A 127 23.86 4.47 8.86
CA VAL A 127 22.88 4.20 7.78
C VAL A 127 22.52 5.49 7.04
N ASN A 128 22.31 6.58 7.77
CA ASN A 128 21.94 7.90 7.23
C ASN A 128 23.13 8.75 6.74
N SER A 129 24.36 8.24 6.79
CA SER A 129 25.54 8.97 6.31
C SER A 129 25.68 8.90 4.79
N ASP A 130 26.48 9.79 4.20
CA ASP A 130 26.77 9.81 2.76
C ASP A 130 27.87 8.80 2.34
N LEU A 131 28.15 7.79 3.17
CA LEU A 131 29.16 6.77 2.88
C LEU A 131 28.64 5.71 1.91
N GLU A 132 29.57 5.07 1.20
CA GLU A 132 29.28 3.91 0.35
C GLU A 132 28.77 2.71 1.17
N ALA A 133 27.94 1.87 0.55
CA ALA A 133 27.23 0.76 1.22
C ALA A 133 28.17 -0.25 1.91
N GLU A 134 29.31 -0.57 1.28
CA GLU A 134 30.30 -1.49 1.86
C GLU A 134 30.92 -0.89 3.13
N ARG A 135 31.27 0.40 3.10
CA ARG A 135 31.84 1.09 4.26
C ARG A 135 30.82 1.24 5.39
N LYS A 136 29.54 1.47 5.07
CA LYS A 136 28.46 1.46 6.05
C LYS A 136 28.36 0.11 6.75
N SER A 137 28.37 -0.98 5.98
CA SER A 137 28.27 -2.34 6.50
C SER A 137 29.41 -2.67 7.46
N GLU A 138 30.65 -2.34 7.08
CA GLU A 138 31.83 -2.53 7.92
C GLU A 138 31.75 -1.75 9.25
N LEU A 139 31.33 -0.47 9.19
CA LEU A 139 31.17 0.35 10.40
C LEU A 139 30.06 -0.17 11.32
N ILE A 140 28.96 -0.66 10.75
CA ILE A 140 27.86 -1.28 11.51
C ILE A 140 28.35 -2.57 12.19
N ASP A 141 29.11 -3.41 11.49
CA ASP A 141 29.69 -4.62 12.07
C ASP A 141 30.67 -4.31 13.20
N ASN A 142 31.50 -3.27 13.05
CA ASN A 142 32.39 -2.79 14.10
C ASN A 142 31.60 -2.27 15.32
N CYS A 143 30.53 -1.51 15.11
CA CYS A 143 29.65 -1.05 16.20
C CYS A 143 29.03 -2.22 16.95
N LYS A 144 28.53 -3.22 16.22
CA LYS A 144 27.98 -4.45 16.80
C LYS A 144 29.02 -5.19 17.63
N LYS A 145 30.22 -5.44 17.07
CA LYS A 145 31.29 -6.13 17.78
C LYS A 145 31.71 -5.37 19.05
N SER A 146 31.90 -4.06 18.95
CA SER A 146 32.23 -3.22 20.11
C SER A 146 31.15 -3.26 21.21
N ALA A 147 29.87 -3.29 20.85
CA ALA A 147 28.79 -3.44 21.83
C ALA A 147 28.82 -4.82 22.49
N GLU A 148 29.07 -5.88 21.73
CA GLU A 148 29.20 -7.25 22.24
C GLU A 148 30.39 -7.40 23.20
N ASP A 149 31.57 -6.91 22.80
CA ASP A 149 32.78 -6.91 23.64
C ASP A 149 32.55 -6.14 24.96
N TYR A 150 31.79 -5.03 24.90
CA TYR A 150 31.41 -4.27 26.09
C TYR A 150 30.46 -5.06 27.00
N PHE A 151 29.46 -5.74 26.45
CA PHE A 151 28.56 -6.59 27.25
C PHE A 151 29.34 -7.70 27.96
N GLU A 152 30.29 -8.34 27.27
CA GLU A 152 31.17 -9.35 27.88
C GLU A 152 32.02 -8.76 29.01
N SER A 153 32.58 -7.57 28.82
CA SER A 153 33.33 -6.86 29.86
C SER A 153 32.46 -6.54 31.08
N VAL A 154 31.20 -6.11 30.89
CA VAL A 154 30.27 -5.85 31.99
C VAL A 154 29.93 -7.15 32.74
N MET A 155 29.78 -8.27 32.04
CA MET A 155 29.57 -9.57 32.69
C MET A 155 30.76 -10.04 33.52
N ALA A 156 31.98 -9.72 33.09
CA ALA A 156 33.20 -10.07 33.83
C ALA A 156 33.33 -9.28 35.15
N GLN A 157 32.64 -8.16 35.31
CA GLN A 157 32.59 -7.39 36.58
C GLN A 157 31.74 -8.08 37.67
N LYS A 158 31.15 -9.24 37.37
CA LYS A 158 30.43 -10.07 38.34
C LYS A 158 31.37 -10.87 39.25
N GLU A 159 32.67 -10.93 38.94
CA GLU A 159 33.71 -11.53 39.80
C GLU A 159 34.09 -10.62 40.98
#